data_AF-A0A0V8J4T0-F1
#
_entry.id   AF-A0A0V8J4T0-F1
#
_cell.length_a   1.000
_cell.length_b   1.000
_cell.length_c   1.000
_cell.angle_alpha   90.00
_cell.angle_beta   90.00
_cell.angle_gamma   90.00
#
_symmetry.space_group_name_H-M   'P 1'
#
loop_
_entity.id
_entity.type
_entity.pdbx_description
1 polymer ?
#
loop_
_entity_poly.entity_id
_entity_poly.type
_entity_poly.pdbx_seq_one_letter_code
_entity_poly.pdbx_strand_id
1 'polypeptide(L)'
;MRNKYGKFTSEELNYRINLRGETVKELQKLKDTGISKKKMGPAFAGVYDKTTGKIHYSINDFDGILPDFHPLLKSRYNSMPQEVIDSYAFSKGAGSHAEVIALNKALRANPNADLDNFVVNVIRTGQSRIKPAGMMFPRCPHCAYLTDGSEIITEVSKNVK
;
A
#
# COMPACT_ATOMS: atom_id res chain seq x y z
N MET A 1 -22.57 -14.19 22.52
CA MET A 1 -21.72 -13.22 21.76
C MET A 1 -21.17 -13.94 20.53
N ARG A 2 -21.78 -13.74 19.35
CA ARG A 2 -21.38 -14.43 18.12
C ARG A 2 -20.21 -13.68 17.46
N ASN A 3 -19.22 -14.43 16.97
CA ASN A 3 -17.94 -13.97 16.41
C ASN A 3 -18.08 -12.70 15.57
N LYS A 4 -17.49 -11.61 16.07
CA LYS A 4 -17.47 -10.27 15.49
C LYS A 4 -16.38 -10.10 14.42
N TYR A 5 -15.79 -11.21 13.98
CA TYR A 5 -14.60 -11.26 13.14
C TYR A 5 -14.79 -12.42 12.14
N GLY A 6 -14.75 -12.14 10.84
CA GLY A 6 -14.66 -13.20 9.82
C GLY A 6 -13.40 -14.04 10.07
N LYS A 7 -13.50 -15.36 9.88
CA LYS A 7 -12.33 -16.23 9.97
C LYS A 7 -11.61 -16.22 8.62
N PHE A 8 -10.34 -15.83 8.61
CA PHE A 8 -9.48 -16.05 7.46
C PHE A 8 -9.28 -17.54 7.22
N THR A 9 -9.18 -17.94 5.96
CA THR A 9 -8.70 -19.27 5.60
C THR A 9 -7.20 -19.40 5.92
N SER A 10 -6.69 -20.63 5.97
CA SER A 10 -5.25 -20.86 6.18
C SER A 10 -4.41 -20.24 5.07
N GLU A 11 -4.90 -20.27 3.83
CA GLU A 11 -4.24 -19.64 2.69
C GLU A 11 -4.17 -18.12 2.86
N GLU A 12 -5.28 -17.50 3.27
CA GLU A 12 -5.35 -16.08 3.57
C GLU A 12 -4.39 -15.66 4.68
N LEU A 13 -4.32 -16.44 5.75
CA LEU A 13 -3.36 -16.18 6.81
C LEU A 13 -1.92 -16.30 6.32
N ASN A 14 -1.62 -17.32 5.51
CA ASN A 14 -0.27 -17.59 5.02
C ASN A 14 0.24 -16.45 4.14
N TYR A 15 -0.50 -16.02 3.11
CA TYR A 15 0.00 -14.94 2.25
C TYR A 15 0.11 -13.63 3.01
N ARG A 16 -0.75 -13.36 4.00
CA ARG A 16 -0.66 -12.13 4.81
C ARG A 16 0.59 -12.12 5.69
N ILE A 17 0.89 -13.23 6.35
CA ILE A 17 2.09 -13.39 7.16
C ILE A 17 3.34 -13.25 6.28
N ASN A 18 3.35 -13.94 5.14
CA ASN A 18 4.47 -13.91 4.20
C ASN A 18 4.69 -12.51 3.63
N LEU A 19 3.64 -11.83 3.17
CA LEU A 19 3.73 -10.47 2.65
C LEU A 19 4.29 -9.49 3.69
N ARG A 20 3.82 -9.57 4.94
CA ARG A 20 4.34 -8.71 6.02
C ARG A 20 5.83 -8.95 6.26
N GLY A 21 6.24 -10.22 6.34
CA GLY A 21 7.64 -10.60 6.53
C GLY A 21 8.53 -10.12 5.39
N GLU A 22 8.13 -10.38 4.14
CA GLU A 22 8.89 -9.97 2.96
C GLU A 22 8.92 -8.44 2.79
N THR A 23 7.85 -7.71 3.14
CA THR A 23 7.84 -6.24 3.10
C THR A 23 8.85 -5.64 4.10
N VAL A 24 8.95 -6.19 5.31
CA VAL A 24 9.95 -5.75 6.31
C VAL A 24 11.36 -6.08 5.86
N LYS A 25 11.57 -7.29 5.32
CA LYS A 25 12.86 -7.74 4.80
C LYS A 25 13.33 -6.86 3.64
N GLU A 26 12.45 -6.54 2.70
CA GLU A 26 12.77 -5.69 1.55
C GLU A 26 13.05 -4.24 1.98
N LEU A 27 12.31 -3.72 2.97
CA LEU A 27 12.64 -2.43 3.57
C LEU A 27 14.04 -2.44 4.19
N GLN A 28 14.45 -3.54 4.85
CA GLN A 28 15.79 -3.64 5.41
C GLN A 28 16.86 -3.63 4.32
N LYS A 29 16.69 -4.42 3.25
CA LYS A 29 17.61 -4.38 2.09
C LYS A 29 17.72 -2.97 1.52
N LEU A 30 16.60 -2.27 1.37
CA LEU A 30 16.59 -0.89 0.88
C LEU A 30 17.40 0.03 1.80
N LYS A 31 17.29 -0.10 3.12
CA LYS A 31 18.10 0.66 4.08
C LYS A 31 19.58 0.34 3.98
N ASP A 32 19.92 -0.93 3.77
CA ASP A 32 21.30 -1.40 3.67
C ASP A 32 22.00 -0.83 2.42
N THR A 33 21.25 -0.37 1.40
CA THR A 33 21.81 0.39 0.27
C THR A 33 22.35 1.78 0.65
N GLY A 34 22.09 2.26 1.87
CA GLY A 34 22.48 3.60 2.31
C GLY A 34 21.52 4.71 1.86
N ILE A 35 20.30 4.38 1.43
CA ILE A 35 19.28 5.38 1.07
C ILE A 35 19.07 6.39 2.21
N SER A 36 19.02 7.68 1.87
CA SER A 36 18.78 8.70 2.88
C SER A 36 17.35 8.64 3.39
N LYS A 37 17.17 8.95 4.68
CA LYS A 37 15.84 9.06 5.33
C LYS A 37 14.89 9.98 4.57
N LYS A 38 15.43 11.09 4.03
CA LYS A 38 14.68 12.06 3.22
C LYS A 38 14.12 11.42 1.95
N LYS A 39 14.95 10.69 1.20
CA LYS A 39 14.54 10.03 -0.04
C LYS A 39 13.60 8.86 0.22
N MET A 40 13.84 8.08 1.28
CA MET A 40 13.00 6.93 1.64
C MET A 40 11.58 7.33 2.06
N GLY A 41 11.42 8.51 2.69
CA GLY A 41 10.12 8.97 3.17
C GLY A 41 9.55 8.12 4.32
N PRO A 42 8.31 8.40 4.76
CA PRO A 42 7.73 7.80 5.96
C PRO A 42 7.12 6.40 5.77
N ALA A 43 6.85 5.99 4.52
CA ALA A 43 6.12 4.77 4.20
C ALA A 43 6.86 3.92 3.15
N PHE A 44 6.74 2.61 3.31
CA PHE A 44 7.17 1.59 2.37
C PHE A 44 6.02 0.60 2.19
N ALA A 45 5.78 0.15 0.97
CA ALA A 45 4.68 -0.76 0.67
C ALA A 45 5.15 -1.99 -0.09
N GLY A 46 4.52 -3.12 0.23
CA GLY A 46 4.54 -4.34 -0.57
C GLY A 46 3.12 -4.68 -1.04
N VAL A 47 2.97 -5.08 -2.29
CA VAL A 47 1.71 -5.50 -2.90
C VAL A 47 1.87 -6.91 -3.44
N TYR A 48 1.16 -7.86 -2.86
CA TYR A 48 1.11 -9.24 -3.31
C TYR A 48 -0.01 -9.43 -4.34
N ASP A 49 0.34 -10.01 -5.47
CA ASP A 49 -0.61 -10.47 -6.49
C ASP A 49 -0.96 -11.94 -6.21
N LYS A 50 -2.20 -12.21 -5.82
CA LYS A 50 -2.69 -13.57 -5.51
C LYS A 50 -2.68 -14.49 -6.74
N THR A 51 -2.73 -13.94 -7.95
CA THR A 51 -2.82 -14.73 -9.18
C THR A 51 -1.46 -15.18 -9.70
N THR A 52 -0.40 -14.39 -9.44
CA THR A 52 0.96 -14.68 -9.91
C THR A 52 1.92 -15.05 -8.80
N GLY A 53 1.56 -14.81 -7.54
CA GLY A 53 2.43 -15.02 -6.38
C GLY A 53 3.54 -13.99 -6.21
N LYS A 54 3.58 -12.94 -7.04
CA LYS A 54 4.64 -11.91 -7.03
C LYS A 54 4.34 -10.81 -6.02
N ILE A 55 5.40 -10.20 -5.48
CA ILE A 55 5.31 -9.02 -4.61
C ILE A 55 6.00 -7.83 -5.29
N HIS A 56 5.30 -6.69 -5.33
CA HIS A 56 5.80 -5.44 -5.87
C HIS A 56 6.00 -4.43 -4.75
N TYR A 57 7.15 -3.76 -4.74
CA TYR A 57 7.52 -2.84 -3.66
C TYR A 57 7.65 -1.38 -4.12
N SER A 58 7.42 -0.45 -3.21
CA SER A 58 7.72 0.96 -3.44
C SER A 58 7.92 1.76 -2.15
N ILE A 59 8.63 2.87 -2.27
CA ILE A 59 8.58 4.03 -1.37
C ILE A 59 7.66 5.11 -1.97
N ASN A 60 7.38 6.14 -1.18
CA ASN A 60 6.76 7.37 -1.69
C ASN A 60 7.68 8.08 -2.69
N ASP A 61 7.10 8.80 -3.64
CA ASP A 61 7.83 9.82 -4.38
C ASP A 61 7.95 11.10 -3.53
N PHE A 62 9.18 11.57 -3.32
CA PHE A 62 9.48 12.70 -2.43
C PHE A 62 8.96 14.05 -2.96
N ASP A 63 8.98 14.21 -4.28
CA ASP A 63 8.58 15.44 -4.97
C ASP A 63 7.08 15.42 -5.34
N GLY A 64 6.41 14.29 -5.12
CA GLY A 64 4.99 14.15 -5.42
C GLY A 64 4.74 13.82 -6.89
N ILE A 65 5.77 13.36 -7.61
CA ILE A 65 5.64 13.02 -9.03
C ILE A 65 4.72 11.81 -9.15
N LEU A 66 3.64 12.00 -9.91
CA LEU A 66 2.67 10.94 -10.16
C LEU A 66 3.28 9.89 -11.09
N PRO A 67 3.09 8.59 -10.82
CA PRO A 67 3.49 7.57 -11.77
C PRO A 67 2.61 7.65 -13.02
N ASP A 68 3.09 7.10 -14.14
CA ASP A 68 2.22 6.78 -15.25
C ASP A 68 1.23 5.69 -14.80
N PHE A 69 -0.02 6.06 -14.55
CA PHE A 69 -1.02 5.17 -13.97
C PHE A 69 -1.48 4.12 -14.98
N HIS A 70 -1.65 2.87 -14.51
CA HIS A 70 -2.43 1.85 -15.20
C HIS A 70 -3.84 2.39 -15.47
N PRO A 71 -4.50 2.06 -16.60
CA PRO A 71 -5.81 2.62 -16.97
C PRO A 71 -6.86 2.56 -15.86
N LEU A 72 -6.90 1.46 -15.10
CA LEU A 72 -7.78 1.30 -13.95
C LEU A 72 -7.53 2.39 -12.87
N LEU A 73 -6.28 2.58 -12.45
CA LEU A 73 -5.94 3.61 -11.46
C LEU A 73 -6.09 5.02 -12.04
N LYS A 74 -5.81 5.21 -13.33
CA LYS A 74 -5.98 6.49 -14.00
C LYS A 74 -7.45 6.92 -14.01
N SER A 75 -8.36 6.00 -14.32
CA SER A 75 -9.81 6.24 -14.28
C SER A 75 -10.26 6.64 -12.87
N ARG A 76 -9.81 5.91 -11.84
CA ARG A 76 -10.09 6.25 -10.43
C ARG A 76 -9.53 7.62 -10.05
N TYR A 77 -8.28 7.90 -10.40
CA TYR A 77 -7.64 9.19 -10.11
C TYR A 77 -8.42 10.36 -10.73
N ASN A 78 -8.79 10.25 -12.00
CA ASN A 78 -9.55 11.29 -12.70
C ASN A 78 -10.98 11.47 -12.15
N SER A 79 -11.54 10.41 -11.57
CA SER A 79 -12.91 10.39 -11.02
C SER A 79 -12.93 10.57 -9.50
N MET A 80 -11.81 10.96 -8.87
CA MET A 80 -11.75 11.16 -7.43
C MET A 80 -12.62 12.36 -7.03
N PRO A 81 -13.60 12.21 -6.12
CA PRO A 81 -14.45 13.32 -5.72
C PRO A 81 -13.65 14.46 -5.09
N GLN A 82 -14.06 15.70 -5.35
CA GLN A 82 -13.39 16.88 -4.81
C GLN A 82 -13.32 16.84 -3.27
N GLU A 83 -14.35 16.33 -2.60
CA GLU A 83 -14.36 16.13 -1.15
C GLU A 83 -13.21 15.23 -0.66
N VAL A 84 -12.88 14.18 -1.42
CA VAL A 84 -11.76 13.29 -1.10
C VAL A 84 -10.44 14.00 -1.35
N ILE A 85 -10.32 14.76 -2.43
CA ILE A 85 -9.14 15.58 -2.76
C ILE A 85 -8.86 16.57 -1.63
N ASP A 86 -9.88 17.32 -1.21
CA ASP A 86 -9.75 18.38 -0.20
C ASP A 86 -9.58 17.85 1.22
N SER A 87 -9.99 16.59 1.48
CA SER A 87 -9.87 15.97 2.81
C SER A 87 -8.43 15.77 3.31
N TYR A 88 -7.42 15.96 2.45
CA TYR A 88 -6.02 15.72 2.81
C TYR A 88 -5.03 16.69 2.16
N ALA A 89 -4.68 17.76 2.88
CA ALA A 89 -3.78 18.81 2.40
C ALA A 89 -2.27 18.46 2.44
N PHE A 90 -1.90 17.32 3.03
CA PHE A 90 -0.48 16.96 3.24
C PHE A 90 0.12 16.11 2.11
N SER A 91 -0.62 15.87 1.03
CA SER A 91 -0.08 15.19 -0.16
C SER A 91 0.50 16.21 -1.13
N LYS A 92 1.73 15.96 -1.61
CA LYS A 92 2.32 16.70 -2.74
C LYS A 92 1.82 16.20 -4.09
N GLY A 93 1.12 15.06 -4.12
CA GLY A 93 0.59 14.42 -5.32
C GLY A 93 -0.28 13.23 -4.92
N ALA A 94 -1.59 13.34 -5.14
CA ALA A 94 -2.53 12.29 -4.80
C ALA A 94 -2.21 11.01 -5.61
N GLY A 95 -1.69 9.98 -4.95
CA GLY A 95 -1.24 8.75 -5.62
C GLY A 95 0.26 8.62 -5.85
N SER A 96 1.06 9.56 -5.37
CA SER A 96 2.53 9.45 -5.31
C SER A 96 3.03 8.68 -4.07
N HIS A 97 2.14 8.10 -3.27
CA HIS A 97 2.52 7.32 -2.08
C HIS A 97 2.82 5.86 -2.42
N ALA A 98 3.59 5.24 -1.54
CA ALA A 98 4.17 3.91 -1.67
C ALA A 98 3.14 2.86 -2.09
N GLU A 99 1.97 2.83 -1.45
CA GLU A 99 0.94 1.83 -1.73
C GLU A 99 0.35 1.94 -3.13
N VAL A 100 0.15 3.17 -3.62
CA VAL A 100 -0.41 3.41 -4.96
C VAL A 100 0.64 3.10 -6.01
N ILE A 101 1.91 3.50 -5.80
CA ILE A 101 2.99 3.21 -6.74
C ILE A 101 3.24 1.69 -6.81
N ALA A 102 3.25 0.98 -5.68
CA ALA A 102 3.42 -0.46 -5.65
C ALA A 102 2.26 -1.20 -6.34
N LEU A 103 1.01 -0.77 -6.09
CA LEU A 103 -0.16 -1.34 -6.77
C LEU A 103 -0.13 -1.07 -8.28
N ASN A 104 0.28 0.15 -8.68
CA ASN A 104 0.43 0.50 -10.09
C ASN A 104 1.44 -0.41 -10.81
N LYS A 105 2.57 -0.73 -10.15
CA LYS A 105 3.55 -1.69 -10.67
C LYS A 105 2.95 -3.09 -10.80
N ALA A 106 2.16 -3.53 -9.81
CA ALA A 106 1.52 -4.84 -9.83
C ALA A 106 0.49 -4.96 -10.98
N LEU A 107 -0.40 -3.98 -11.12
CA LEU A 107 -1.36 -3.90 -12.23
C LEU A 107 -0.68 -3.86 -13.60
N ARG A 108 0.44 -3.13 -13.74
CA ARG A 108 1.20 -3.12 -15.01
C ARG A 108 1.88 -4.44 -15.32
N ALA A 109 2.31 -5.18 -14.29
CA ALA A 109 2.91 -6.50 -14.45
C ALA A 109 1.85 -7.58 -14.77
N ASN A 110 0.60 -7.33 -14.37
CA ASN A 110 -0.54 -8.21 -14.61
C ASN A 110 -1.77 -7.41 -15.06
N PRO A 111 -1.83 -7.00 -16.34
CA PRO A 111 -2.85 -6.08 -16.84
C PRO A 111 -4.27 -6.67 -16.87
N ASN A 112 -4.40 -7.99 -16.67
CA ASN A 112 -5.67 -8.70 -16.61
C ASN A 112 -6.20 -8.85 -15.18
N ALA A 113 -5.43 -8.44 -14.17
CA ALA A 113 -5.83 -8.57 -12.77
C ALA A 113 -6.79 -7.46 -12.33
N ASP A 114 -7.78 -7.86 -11.55
CA ASP A 114 -8.68 -6.95 -10.86
C ASP A 114 -8.09 -6.52 -9.51
N LEU A 115 -8.62 -5.43 -8.94
CA LEU A 115 -8.09 -4.88 -7.69
C LEU A 115 -8.16 -5.87 -6.52
N ASP A 116 -9.17 -6.73 -6.50
CA ASP A 116 -9.37 -7.74 -5.45
C ASP A 116 -8.34 -8.87 -5.49
N ASN A 117 -7.57 -8.98 -6.59
CA ASN A 117 -6.47 -9.92 -6.73
C ASN A 117 -5.26 -9.49 -5.88
N PHE A 118 -5.22 -8.24 -5.43
CA PHE A 118 -4.07 -7.68 -4.74
C PHE A 118 -4.28 -7.54 -3.24
N VAL A 119 -3.20 -7.82 -2.50
CA VAL A 119 -3.12 -7.63 -1.05
C VAL A 119 -2.02 -6.60 -0.78
N VAL A 120 -2.37 -5.51 -0.09
CA VAL A 120 -1.48 -4.38 0.14
C VAL A 120 -1.04 -4.35 1.60
N ASN A 121 0.26 -4.26 1.81
CA ASN A 121 0.86 -4.02 3.11
C ASN A 121 1.64 -2.71 3.10
N VAL A 122 1.30 -1.78 3.99
CA VAL A 122 1.99 -0.49 4.12
C VAL A 122 2.60 -0.40 5.50
N ILE A 123 3.90 -0.17 5.55
CA ILE A 123 4.67 -0.12 6.79
C ILE A 123 5.41 1.20 6.94
N ARG A 124 5.66 1.58 8.19
CA ARG A 124 6.55 2.68 8.53
C ARG A 124 7.98 2.31 8.16
N THR A 125 8.72 3.29 7.68
CA THR A 125 10.16 3.13 7.39
C THR A 125 11.05 3.30 8.62
N GLY A 126 10.51 3.82 9.73
CA GLY A 126 11.24 4.04 10.98
C GLY A 126 11.94 5.41 11.06
N GLN A 127 11.30 6.47 10.57
CA GLN A 127 11.82 7.84 10.63
C GLN A 127 12.01 8.38 12.06
N SER A 128 11.31 7.79 13.05
CA SER A 128 11.38 8.17 14.46
C SER A 128 11.38 6.92 15.36
N ARG A 129 12.01 7.00 16.54
CA ARG A 129 12.03 5.91 17.54
C ARG A 129 10.64 5.52 18.05
N ILE A 130 9.70 6.48 18.13
CA ILE A 130 8.32 6.25 18.61
C ILE A 130 7.49 5.53 17.55
N LYS A 131 7.88 5.62 16.28
CA LYS A 131 7.19 5.06 15.12
C LYS A 131 8.16 4.14 14.37
N PRO A 132 8.52 2.98 14.96
CA PRO A 132 9.58 2.11 14.46
C PRO A 132 9.24 1.54 13.08
N ALA A 133 10.28 1.06 12.39
CA ALA A 133 10.13 0.41 11.10
C ALA A 133 9.30 -0.87 11.21
N GLY A 134 8.52 -1.20 10.18
CA GLY A 134 7.70 -2.43 10.15
C GLY A 134 6.34 -2.33 10.86
N MET A 135 6.12 -1.30 11.69
CA MET A 135 4.78 -0.94 12.19
C MET A 135 3.87 -0.59 11.00
N MET A 136 2.56 -0.88 11.08
CA MET A 136 1.68 -0.52 9.96
C MET A 136 1.56 1.00 9.81
N PHE A 137 1.39 1.43 8.56
CA PHE A 137 1.18 2.83 8.22
C PHE A 137 -0.25 3.00 7.67
N PRO A 138 -1.09 3.87 8.26
CA PRO A 138 -2.43 4.10 7.74
C PRO A 138 -2.38 4.85 6.40
N ARG A 139 -3.18 4.42 5.43
CA ARG A 139 -3.35 5.10 4.14
C ARG A 139 -4.03 6.47 4.34
N CYS A 140 -3.60 7.49 3.58
CA CYS A 140 -4.35 8.74 3.52
C CYS A 140 -5.65 8.57 2.70
N PRO A 141 -6.61 9.51 2.79
CA PRO A 141 -7.87 9.43 2.04
C PRO A 141 -7.71 9.22 0.53
N HIS A 142 -6.78 9.92 -0.13
CA HIS A 142 -6.51 9.75 -1.57
C HIS A 142 -6.08 8.33 -1.91
N CYS A 143 -5.15 7.77 -1.12
CA CYS A 143 -4.64 6.43 -1.35
C CYS A 143 -5.68 5.36 -1.01
N ALA A 144 -6.50 5.61 0.03
CA ALA A 144 -7.61 4.74 0.38
C ALA A 144 -8.60 4.63 -0.78
N TYR A 145 -8.94 5.74 -1.46
CA TYR A 145 -9.81 5.75 -2.63
C TYR A 145 -9.19 5.04 -3.84
N LEU A 146 -7.92 5.32 -4.15
CA LEU A 146 -7.23 4.73 -5.31
C LEU A 146 -7.01 3.22 -5.19
N THR A 147 -6.81 2.74 -3.96
CA THR A 147 -6.57 1.31 -3.67
C THR A 147 -7.81 0.62 -3.09
N ASP A 148 -8.99 1.25 -3.24
CA ASP A 148 -10.25 0.66 -2.81
C ASP A 148 -10.66 -0.51 -3.72
N GLY A 149 -11.02 -1.64 -3.12
CA GLY A 149 -11.22 -2.92 -3.80
C GLY A 149 -10.06 -3.90 -3.64
N SER A 150 -8.86 -3.44 -3.29
CA SER A 150 -7.76 -4.32 -2.88
C SER A 150 -7.88 -4.70 -1.40
N GLU A 151 -7.40 -5.90 -1.05
CA GLU A 151 -7.30 -6.29 0.34
C GLU A 151 -6.18 -5.51 1.04
N ILE A 152 -6.44 -4.98 2.23
CA ILE A 152 -5.46 -4.20 2.98
C ILE A 152 -5.13 -4.89 4.30
N ILE A 153 -3.83 -5.12 4.53
CA ILE A 153 -3.34 -5.57 5.82
C ILE A 153 -3.25 -4.35 6.74
N THR A 154 -4.18 -4.26 7.68
CA THR A 154 -4.22 -3.25 8.75
C THR A 154 -3.97 -3.89 10.11
N GLU A 155 -3.60 -3.10 11.13
CA GLU A 155 -3.47 -3.60 12.53
C GLU A 155 -4.83 -3.99 13.13
N VAL A 156 -5.93 -3.48 12.58
CA VAL A 156 -7.30 -3.80 12.99
C VAL A 156 -8.14 -4.01 11.73
N SER A 157 -8.83 -5.14 11.58
CA SER A 157 -9.76 -5.33 10.44
C SER A 157 -10.82 -4.23 10.50
N LYS A 158 -10.93 -3.42 9.43
CA LYS A 158 -11.99 -2.42 9.38
C LYS A 158 -13.34 -3.13 9.33
N ASN A 159 -14.16 -2.91 10.37
CA ASN A 159 -15.60 -3.01 10.22
C ASN A 159 -16.02 -1.94 9.22
N VAL A 160 -16.55 -2.35 8.07
CA VAL A 160 -17.46 -1.49 7.33
C VAL A 160 -18.74 -1.46 8.18
N LYS A 161 -19.13 -0.27 8.63
CA LYS A 161 -20.44 -0.06 9.27
C LYS A 161 -21.52 -0.09 8.20
#